data_AF-A0A4S3KG28-F1
#
_entry.id   AF-A0A4S3KG28-F1
#
_cell.length_a   1.000
_cell.length_b   1.000
_cell.length_c   1.000
_cell.angle_alpha   90.00
_cell.angle_beta   90.00
_cell.angle_gamma   90.00
#
_symmetry.space_group_name_H-M   'P 1'
#
loop_
_entity.id
_entity.type
_entity.pdbx_description
1 polymer ?
#
loop_
_entity_poly.entity_id
_entity_poly.type
_entity_poly.pdbx_seq_one_letter_code
_entity_poly.pdbx_strand_id
1 'polypeptide(L)'
;MRNLRTLAQWLVLAPLLIAGLATFARGTDKLGGSASEGSGASHAATSIRHRWQSAPERFDELQAAMRVARKQGNWHSYLIEAGQLKQFLNAAPDSLLELARAQVHVGNQRAALDELATYVRMGQASAAMENLHEFDRLRQAPAFKSVRANLLENRRPLAQSSLAFQLADPRLLPEDIDYDEPGKRFFITSILGDKIVSTTGDRHLVEFARSPDHWPMMALKIDSGRHLLWATEVAMQGFAAVNPSDRGRSAILCYDLQTGKLLRRVEGRVRAVWATWR
;
A
#
# COMPACT_ATOMS: atom_id res chain seq x y z
N MET A 1 32.93 25.44 4.29
CA MET A 1 33.26 24.06 3.89
C MET A 1 33.00 23.13 5.06
N ARG A 2 31.82 22.49 5.09
CA ARG A 2 31.50 21.39 6.03
C ARG A 2 30.61 20.38 5.30
N ASN A 3 31.24 19.23 5.02
CA ASN A 3 30.77 17.89 4.69
C ASN A 3 29.36 17.67 4.10
N LEU A 4 29.36 17.40 2.79
CA LEU A 4 28.38 16.64 2.03
C LEU A 4 28.43 15.14 2.39
N ARG A 5 27.71 14.68 3.43
CA ARG A 5 27.44 13.24 3.64
C ARG A 5 26.16 13.01 4.48
N THR A 6 24.98 13.39 3.98
CA THR A 6 23.68 13.02 4.62
C THR A 6 22.47 13.19 3.69
N LEU A 7 22.54 12.76 2.42
CA LEU A 7 21.42 12.90 1.46
C LEU A 7 21.01 11.60 0.75
N ALA A 8 21.27 10.43 1.36
CA ALA A 8 20.82 9.15 0.82
C ALA A 8 20.12 8.33 1.91
N GLN A 9 18.90 8.72 2.30
CA GLN A 9 18.03 7.84 3.12
C GLN A 9 16.54 8.17 3.14
N TRP A 10 16.01 9.00 2.23
CA TRP A 10 14.57 9.23 2.09
C TRP A 10 14.04 8.58 0.82
N LEU A 11 13.90 7.26 0.86
CA LEU A 11 13.12 6.46 -0.07
C LEU A 11 12.79 5.17 0.67
N VAL A 12 11.50 4.98 0.94
CA VAL A 12 10.81 3.90 1.67
C VAL A 12 10.04 4.49 2.85
N LEU A 13 8.79 4.90 2.58
CA LEU A 13 7.67 4.89 3.52
C LEU A 13 6.39 5.29 2.75
N ALA A 14 5.77 4.30 2.10
CA ALA A 14 4.34 4.34 1.78
C ALA A 14 3.84 2.89 1.68
N PRO A 15 3.25 2.36 2.75
CA PRO A 15 2.06 1.55 2.55
C PRO A 15 0.98 1.92 3.57
N LEU A 16 -0.23 2.22 3.10
CA LEU A 16 -1.53 1.90 3.71
C LEU A 16 -2.57 2.90 3.22
N LEU A 17 -3.41 2.48 2.27
CA LEU A 17 -4.80 2.94 2.16
C LEU A 17 -5.60 2.12 1.15
N ILE A 18 -5.76 0.80 1.33
CA ILE A 18 -6.95 0.10 0.82
C ILE A 18 -7.36 -0.98 1.82
N ALA A 19 -8.22 -0.60 2.76
CA ALA A 19 -9.14 -1.52 3.44
C ALA A 19 -10.41 -0.76 3.83
N GLY A 20 -11.54 -1.10 3.20
CA GLY A 20 -12.88 -0.81 3.70
C GLY A 20 -13.83 -0.13 2.73
N LEU A 21 -14.90 -0.89 2.37
CA LEU A 21 -16.23 -0.53 1.83
C LEU A 21 -16.53 -1.37 0.56
N ALA A 22 -17.63 -2.11 0.41
CA ALA A 22 -18.70 -2.53 1.31
C ALA A 22 -19.45 -3.69 0.63
N THR A 23 -20.05 -4.54 1.46
CA THR A 23 -21.00 -5.61 1.16
C THR A 23 -22.36 -5.04 0.70
N PHE A 24 -23.01 -5.58 -0.35
CA PHE A 24 -24.47 -5.84 -0.35
C PHE A 24 -24.99 -6.77 -1.49
N ALA A 25 -25.55 -7.89 -1.06
CA ALA A 25 -26.76 -8.66 -1.45
C ALA A 25 -27.20 -9.01 -2.90
N ARG A 26 -27.43 -10.34 -3.03
CA ARG A 26 -28.61 -11.10 -3.53
C ARG A 26 -28.77 -11.39 -5.03
N GLY A 27 -28.93 -12.69 -5.28
CA GLY A 27 -29.61 -13.30 -6.42
C GLY A 27 -29.62 -14.82 -6.26
N THR A 28 -30.64 -15.36 -5.60
CA THR A 28 -30.93 -16.80 -5.58
C THR A 28 -31.45 -17.23 -6.94
N ASP A 29 -30.96 -18.33 -7.48
CA ASP A 29 -31.83 -19.23 -8.24
C ASP A 29 -31.36 -20.68 -8.13
N LYS A 30 -32.35 -21.52 -7.81
CA LYS A 30 -32.32 -22.97 -7.89
C LYS A 30 -32.66 -23.39 -9.33
N LEU A 31 -32.34 -24.66 -9.62
CA LEU A 31 -32.76 -25.58 -10.71
C LEU A 31 -31.48 -26.07 -11.41
N GLY A 32 -31.22 -27.34 -11.65
CA GLY A 32 -31.92 -28.61 -11.50
C GLY A 32 -30.99 -29.62 -12.18
N GLY A 33 -30.85 -30.83 -11.62
CA GLY A 33 -29.90 -31.81 -12.13
C GLY A 33 -30.33 -32.49 -13.43
N SER A 34 -29.37 -33.03 -14.18
CA SER A 34 -29.23 -34.47 -14.43
C SER A 34 -28.01 -34.72 -15.31
N ALA A 35 -27.39 -35.88 -15.09
CA ALA A 35 -26.21 -36.37 -15.75
C ALA A 35 -26.54 -37.06 -17.09
N SER A 36 -25.57 -37.07 -18.01
CA SER A 36 -25.35 -38.21 -18.90
C SER A 36 -23.87 -38.34 -19.24
N GLU A 37 -23.46 -39.61 -19.34
CA GLU A 37 -22.10 -40.13 -19.38
C GLU A 37 -21.43 -39.98 -20.75
N GLY A 38 -20.10 -40.00 -20.75
CA GLY A 38 -19.27 -40.09 -21.95
C GLY A 38 -17.83 -40.47 -21.60
N SER A 39 -17.62 -41.75 -21.32
CA SER A 39 -16.32 -42.40 -21.15
C SER A 39 -15.50 -42.36 -22.46
N GLY A 40 -14.20 -42.08 -22.38
CA GLY A 40 -13.31 -42.22 -23.53
C GLY A 40 -11.93 -41.61 -23.35
N ALA A 41 -11.06 -42.35 -22.67
CA ALA A 41 -9.61 -42.42 -22.87
C ALA A 41 -8.83 -41.11 -23.16
N SER A 42 -7.92 -40.76 -22.26
CA SER A 42 -6.49 -40.92 -22.55
C SER A 42 -5.68 -40.28 -21.43
N HIS A 43 -4.61 -40.96 -21.03
CA HIS A 43 -3.49 -40.41 -20.28
C HIS A 43 -2.91 -39.17 -20.99
N ALA A 44 -3.56 -38.03 -20.84
CA ALA A 44 -3.05 -36.74 -21.25
C ALA A 44 -2.61 -36.02 -19.98
N ALA A 45 -1.34 -36.25 -19.65
CA ALA A 45 -0.49 -35.35 -18.90
C ALA A 45 -1.19 -34.62 -17.73
N THR A 46 -0.94 -35.12 -16.53
CA THR A 46 -0.77 -34.28 -15.33
C THR A 46 0.40 -33.32 -15.58
N SER A 47 0.25 -32.41 -16.54
CA SER A 47 1.01 -31.19 -16.59
C SER A 47 0.48 -30.40 -15.40
N ILE A 48 1.19 -30.49 -14.28
CA ILE A 48 1.20 -29.42 -13.30
C ILE A 48 1.66 -28.20 -14.09
N ARG A 49 0.70 -27.50 -14.70
CA ARG A 49 0.89 -26.13 -15.11
C ARG A 49 1.17 -25.46 -13.78
N HIS A 50 2.44 -25.17 -13.51
CA HIS A 50 2.79 -24.07 -12.61
C HIS A 50 2.11 -22.84 -13.22
N ARG A 51 0.85 -22.65 -12.85
CA ARG A 51 0.13 -21.41 -13.10
C ARG A 51 0.95 -20.40 -12.31
N TRP A 52 1.68 -19.55 -13.01
CA TRP A 52 2.37 -18.43 -12.41
C TRP A 52 1.29 -17.57 -11.73
N GLN A 53 1.07 -17.79 -10.44
CA GLN A 53 0.15 -16.99 -9.66
C GLN A 53 0.69 -15.57 -9.63
N SER A 54 -0.16 -14.62 -9.94
CA SER A 54 0.15 -13.21 -9.73
C SER A 54 0.34 -12.94 -8.23
N ALA A 55 1.07 -11.87 -7.89
CA ALA A 55 1.26 -11.49 -6.49
C ALA A 55 -0.07 -11.27 -5.73
N PRO A 56 -1.10 -10.62 -6.31
CA PRO A 56 -2.42 -10.51 -5.66
C PRO A 56 -3.08 -11.87 -5.42
N GLU A 57 -3.09 -12.76 -6.41
CA GLU A 57 -3.68 -14.11 -6.24
C GLU A 57 -2.97 -14.88 -5.13
N ARG A 58 -1.63 -14.84 -5.10
CA ARG A 58 -0.86 -15.52 -4.05
C ARG A 58 -1.15 -14.95 -2.66
N PHE A 59 -1.30 -13.64 -2.54
CA PHE A 59 -1.67 -12.98 -1.30
C PHE A 59 -3.07 -13.40 -0.83
N ASP A 60 -4.05 -13.39 -1.74
CA ASP A 60 -5.44 -13.77 -1.44
C ASP A 60 -5.56 -15.24 -1.03
N GLU A 61 -4.81 -16.12 -1.67
CA GLU A 61 -4.72 -17.54 -1.31
C GLU A 61 -4.17 -17.73 0.12
N LEU A 62 -3.05 -17.09 0.45
CA LEU A 62 -2.46 -17.16 1.79
C LEU A 62 -3.44 -16.66 2.86
N GLN A 63 -4.08 -15.51 2.60
CA GLN A 63 -5.10 -14.99 3.49
C GLN A 63 -6.31 -15.93 3.64
N ALA A 64 -6.78 -16.52 2.55
CA ALA A 64 -7.90 -17.46 2.58
C ALA A 64 -7.54 -18.72 3.38
N ALA A 65 -6.35 -19.28 3.17
CA ALA A 65 -5.85 -20.44 3.90
C ALA A 65 -5.76 -20.16 5.41
N MET A 66 -5.21 -19.01 5.79
CA MET A 66 -5.19 -18.56 7.20
C MET A 66 -6.59 -18.43 7.79
N ARG A 67 -7.54 -17.81 7.07
CA ARG A 67 -8.94 -17.69 7.54
C ARG A 67 -9.59 -19.06 7.76
N VAL A 68 -9.38 -20.00 6.84
CA VAL A 68 -9.89 -21.38 6.95
C VAL A 68 -9.28 -22.08 8.17
N ALA A 69 -7.95 -22.04 8.30
CA ALA A 69 -7.25 -22.66 9.43
C ALA A 69 -7.71 -22.09 10.78
N ARG A 70 -7.88 -20.75 10.88
CA ARG A 70 -8.40 -20.09 12.09
C ARG A 70 -9.82 -20.54 12.41
N LYS A 71 -10.71 -20.60 11.42
CA LYS A 71 -12.11 -21.02 11.61
C LYS A 71 -12.20 -22.48 12.11
N GLN A 72 -11.27 -23.32 11.68
CA GLN A 72 -11.18 -24.73 12.08
C GLN A 72 -10.41 -24.95 13.40
N GLY A 73 -9.81 -23.91 13.97
CA GLY A 73 -8.91 -24.04 15.13
C GLY A 73 -7.61 -24.80 14.83
N ASN A 74 -7.24 -24.94 13.55
CA ASN A 74 -6.02 -25.61 13.13
C ASN A 74 -4.83 -24.63 13.19
N TRP A 75 -4.30 -24.46 14.40
CA TRP A 75 -3.23 -23.49 14.67
C TRP A 75 -1.88 -23.87 14.04
N HIS A 76 -1.65 -25.16 13.77
CA HIS A 76 -0.42 -25.59 13.09
C HIS A 76 -0.43 -25.19 11.61
N SER A 77 -1.55 -25.41 10.90
CA SER A 77 -1.71 -24.90 9.54
C SER A 77 -1.69 -23.38 9.51
N TYR A 78 -2.34 -22.72 10.48
CA TYR A 78 -2.29 -21.26 10.59
C TYR A 78 -0.85 -20.73 10.71
N LEU A 79 -0.01 -21.38 11.53
CA LEU A 79 1.40 -21.02 11.69
C LEU A 79 2.20 -21.16 10.39
N ILE A 80 1.99 -22.24 9.64
CA ILE A 80 2.65 -22.47 8.37
C ILE A 80 2.30 -21.35 7.39
N GLU A 81 1.00 -21.07 7.21
CA GLU A 81 0.54 -20.05 6.27
C GLU A 81 0.96 -18.63 6.70
N ALA A 82 0.92 -18.31 8.00
CA ALA A 82 1.42 -17.03 8.51
C ALA A 82 2.93 -16.85 8.26
N GLY A 83 3.71 -17.93 8.37
CA GLY A 83 5.14 -17.94 8.02
C GLY A 83 5.37 -17.68 6.53
N GLN A 84 4.58 -18.32 5.67
CA GLN A 84 4.62 -18.07 4.22
C GLN A 84 4.22 -16.63 3.88
N LEU A 85 3.20 -16.08 4.56
CA LEU A 85 2.77 -14.69 4.40
C LEU A 85 3.91 -13.73 4.79
N LYS A 86 4.58 -13.97 5.92
CA LYS A 86 5.73 -13.17 6.34
C LYS A 86 6.85 -13.18 5.30
N GLN A 87 7.17 -14.34 4.74
CA GLN A 87 8.18 -14.44 3.68
C GLN A 87 7.73 -13.70 2.42
N PHE A 88 6.49 -13.92 1.98
CA PHE A 88 5.93 -13.32 0.77
C PHE A 88 5.89 -11.78 0.85
N LEU A 89 5.55 -11.24 2.01
CA LEU A 89 5.47 -9.79 2.26
C LEU A 89 6.78 -9.18 2.76
N ASN A 90 7.90 -9.91 2.68
CA ASN A 90 9.22 -9.44 3.14
C ASN A 90 9.19 -8.87 4.56
N ALA A 91 8.54 -9.58 5.49
CA ALA A 91 8.41 -9.20 6.89
C ALA A 91 7.72 -7.84 7.12
N ALA A 92 6.75 -7.48 6.28
CA ALA A 92 5.86 -6.34 6.52
C ALA A 92 5.19 -6.45 7.91
N PRO A 93 4.92 -5.32 8.60
CA PRO A 93 4.46 -5.34 9.99
C PRO A 93 3.26 -6.26 10.27
N ASP A 94 2.22 -6.21 9.43
CA ASP A 94 1.02 -7.02 9.64
C ASP A 94 1.30 -8.52 9.57
N SER A 95 2.26 -8.94 8.74
CA SER A 95 2.67 -10.35 8.65
C SER A 95 3.38 -10.84 9.92
N LEU A 96 4.12 -9.95 10.60
CA LEU A 96 4.76 -10.25 11.89
C LEU A 96 3.69 -10.42 12.98
N LEU A 97 2.67 -9.56 12.97
CA LEU A 97 1.56 -9.64 13.92
C LEU A 97 0.79 -10.95 13.75
N GLU A 98 0.52 -11.36 12.51
CA GLU A 98 -0.15 -12.62 12.23
C GLU A 98 0.66 -13.85 12.64
N LEU A 99 1.97 -13.82 12.39
CA LEU A 99 2.86 -14.89 12.83
C LEU A 99 2.96 -14.95 14.37
N ALA A 100 3.00 -13.80 15.04
CA ALA A 100 3.00 -13.74 16.50
C ALA A 100 1.72 -14.37 17.09
N ARG A 101 0.54 -14.07 16.53
CA ARG A 101 -0.73 -14.72 16.94
C ARG A 101 -0.64 -16.23 16.80
N ALA A 102 -0.16 -16.72 15.65
CA ALA A 102 -0.01 -18.14 15.38
C ALA A 102 0.89 -18.82 16.42
N GLN A 103 2.03 -18.19 16.72
CA GLN A 103 3.01 -18.68 17.69
C GLN A 103 2.45 -18.77 19.10
N VAL A 104 1.61 -17.82 19.54
CA VAL A 104 0.94 -17.93 20.84
C VAL A 104 0.00 -19.13 20.90
N HIS A 105 -0.78 -19.38 19.83
CA HIS A 105 -1.72 -20.49 19.80
C HIS A 105 -1.03 -21.86 19.84
N VAL A 106 0.17 -22.00 19.26
CA VAL A 106 0.97 -23.23 19.35
C VAL A 106 1.88 -23.28 20.59
N GLY A 107 1.79 -22.31 21.48
CA GLY A 107 2.55 -22.27 22.74
C GLY A 107 3.98 -21.73 22.64
N ASN A 108 4.41 -21.23 21.48
CA ASN A 108 5.75 -20.65 21.29
C ASN A 108 5.77 -19.16 21.65
N GLN A 109 5.65 -18.87 22.94
CA GLN A 109 5.57 -17.50 23.46
C GLN A 109 6.83 -16.67 23.17
N ARG A 110 8.02 -17.28 23.23
CA ARG A 110 9.28 -16.58 22.97
C ARG A 110 9.33 -16.07 21.53
N ALA A 111 9.02 -16.93 20.56
CA ALA A 111 9.00 -16.52 19.16
C ALA A 111 7.96 -15.39 18.94
N ALA A 112 6.78 -15.49 19.56
CA ALA A 112 5.76 -14.44 19.44
C ALA A 112 6.27 -13.08 19.93
N LEU A 113 7.02 -13.07 21.04
CA LEU A 113 7.63 -11.86 21.59
C LEU A 113 8.73 -11.30 20.68
N ASP A 114 9.51 -12.14 20.01
CA ASP A 114 10.55 -11.71 19.06
C ASP A 114 9.92 -11.04 17.82
N GLU A 115 8.80 -11.58 17.32
CA GLU A 115 8.03 -10.98 16.23
C GLU A 115 7.42 -9.63 16.65
N LEU A 116 6.82 -9.56 17.84
CA LEU A 116 6.26 -8.32 18.38
C LEU A 116 7.34 -7.25 18.65
N ALA A 117 8.52 -7.66 19.10
CA ALA A 117 9.66 -6.75 19.27
C ALA A 117 10.14 -6.17 17.93
N THR A 118 10.11 -6.98 16.87
CA THR A 118 10.40 -6.50 15.51
C THR A 118 9.31 -5.57 15.00
N TYR A 119 8.04 -5.92 15.20
CA TYR A 119 6.90 -5.09 14.85
C TYR A 119 7.01 -3.67 15.42
N VAL A 120 7.28 -3.52 16.73
CA VAL A 120 7.42 -2.19 17.34
C VAL A 120 8.71 -1.47 16.94
N ARG A 121 9.78 -2.20 16.60
CA ARG A 121 11.01 -1.58 16.06
C ARG A 121 10.79 -0.94 14.69
N MET A 122 9.78 -1.37 13.94
CA MET A 122 9.36 -0.77 12.67
C MET A 122 8.47 0.47 12.84
N GLY A 123 8.47 1.11 14.02
CA GLY A 123 7.70 2.33 14.29
C GLY A 123 6.20 2.11 14.47
N GLN A 124 5.75 0.86 14.61
CA GLN A 124 4.33 0.56 14.73
C GLN A 124 3.76 1.03 16.06
N ALA A 125 2.56 1.59 16.02
CA ALA A 125 1.95 2.31 17.13
C ALA A 125 0.47 1.93 17.39
N SER A 126 -0.07 0.92 16.69
CA SER A 126 -1.50 0.58 16.73
C SER A 126 -1.96 0.11 18.12
N ALA A 127 -3.00 0.77 18.66
CA ALA A 127 -3.64 0.38 19.92
C ALA A 127 -4.40 -0.93 19.83
N ALA A 128 -4.81 -1.32 18.63
CA ALA A 128 -5.47 -2.60 18.43
C ALA A 128 -4.58 -3.76 18.89
N MET A 129 -3.25 -3.68 18.72
CA MET A 129 -2.32 -4.74 19.11
C MET A 129 -2.35 -5.04 20.62
N GLU A 130 -2.43 -4.00 21.46
CA GLU A 130 -2.42 -4.15 22.92
C GLU A 130 -3.67 -4.87 23.45
N ASN A 131 -4.79 -4.72 22.72
CA ASN A 131 -6.12 -5.21 23.10
C ASN A 131 -6.43 -6.61 22.52
N LEU A 132 -5.48 -7.23 21.83
CA LEU A 132 -5.67 -8.57 21.30
C LEU A 132 -5.71 -9.60 22.43
N HIS A 133 -6.85 -10.29 22.54
CA HIS A 133 -7.06 -11.33 23.53
C HIS A 133 -6.06 -12.49 23.39
N GLU A 134 -5.60 -12.74 22.16
CA GLU A 134 -4.57 -13.76 21.89
C GLU A 134 -3.27 -13.48 22.67
N PHE A 135 -2.99 -12.22 23.02
CA PHE A 135 -1.79 -11.83 23.75
C PHE A 135 -1.97 -11.71 25.26
N ASP A 136 -3.14 -12.04 25.81
CA ASP A 136 -3.42 -11.99 27.25
C ASP A 136 -2.35 -12.73 28.07
N ARG A 137 -1.92 -13.90 27.59
CA ARG A 137 -0.89 -14.73 28.23
C ARG A 137 0.51 -14.12 28.18
N LEU A 138 0.79 -13.26 27.20
CA LEU A 138 2.09 -12.60 27.06
C LEU A 138 2.20 -11.35 27.95
N ARG A 139 1.10 -10.73 28.35
CA ARG A 139 1.10 -9.40 28.99
C ARG A 139 1.95 -9.31 30.26
N GLN A 140 2.09 -10.40 30.99
CA GLN A 140 2.89 -10.43 32.23
C GLN A 140 4.38 -10.60 31.96
N ALA A 141 4.76 -11.07 30.77
CA ALA A 141 6.17 -11.27 30.41
C ALA A 141 6.93 -9.93 30.37
N PRO A 142 8.13 -9.84 30.97
CA PRO A 142 8.97 -8.64 30.90
C PRO A 142 9.26 -8.17 29.46
N ALA A 143 9.42 -9.12 28.54
CA ALA A 143 9.59 -8.83 27.12
C ALA A 143 8.36 -8.11 26.52
N PHE A 144 7.14 -8.54 26.87
CA PHE A 144 5.93 -7.87 26.40
C PHE A 144 5.79 -6.47 26.97
N LYS A 145 6.18 -6.25 28.23
CA LYS A 145 6.22 -4.91 28.83
C LYS A 145 7.16 -3.98 28.06
N SER A 146 8.29 -4.50 27.59
CA SER A 146 9.25 -3.77 26.75
C SER A 146 8.68 -3.47 25.36
N VAL A 147 8.01 -4.44 24.73
CA VAL A 147 7.27 -4.24 23.47
C VAL A 147 6.26 -3.10 23.63
N ARG A 148 5.46 -3.12 24.70
CA ARG A 148 4.47 -2.09 24.98
C ARG A 148 5.11 -0.72 25.20
N ALA A 149 6.22 -0.64 25.94
CA ALA A 149 6.94 0.61 26.14
C ALA A 149 7.41 1.23 24.81
N ASN A 150 8.00 0.43 23.92
CA ASN A 150 8.41 0.89 22.59
C ASN A 150 7.21 1.33 21.74
N LEU A 151 6.10 0.60 21.81
CA LEU A 151 4.88 0.97 21.10
C LEU A 151 4.32 2.33 21.57
N LEU A 152 4.35 2.60 22.88
CA LEU A 152 3.95 3.89 23.43
C LEU A 152 4.92 5.01 23.04
N GLU A 153 6.23 4.74 22.99
CA GLU A 153 7.21 5.71 22.50
C GLU A 153 6.99 6.04 21.03
N ASN A 154 6.67 5.05 20.19
CA ASN A 154 6.33 5.28 18.78
C ASN A 154 5.08 6.16 18.60
N ARG A 155 4.19 6.25 19.60
CA ARG A 155 3.02 7.15 19.58
C ARG A 155 3.37 8.58 19.93
N ARG A 156 4.53 8.84 20.54
CA ARG A 156 4.88 10.17 21.01
C ARG A 156 5.01 11.11 19.80
N PRO A 157 4.16 12.16 19.69
CA PRO A 157 4.23 13.07 18.57
C PRO A 157 5.59 13.78 18.56
N LEU A 158 6.27 13.75 17.40
CA LEU A 158 7.43 14.59 17.15
C LEU A 158 6.96 15.88 16.47
N ALA A 159 6.48 16.84 17.27
CA ALA A 159 6.08 18.16 16.77
C ALA A 159 7.31 19.05 16.53
N GLN A 160 8.05 18.75 15.46
CA GLN A 160 9.20 19.57 15.01
C GLN A 160 8.84 20.57 13.90
N SER A 161 7.60 20.56 13.44
CA SER A 161 7.10 21.44 12.38
C SER A 161 6.15 22.50 12.93
N SER A 162 6.08 23.64 12.24
CA SER A 162 5.07 24.67 12.43
C SER A 162 4.13 24.71 11.22
N LEU A 163 2.87 25.10 11.43
CA LEU A 163 1.93 25.31 10.34
C LEU A 163 2.46 26.36 9.36
N ALA A 164 2.62 25.99 8.10
CA ALA A 164 2.97 26.93 7.03
C ALA A 164 1.73 27.64 6.46
N PHE A 165 0.74 26.87 6.01
CA PHE A 165 -0.54 27.35 5.50
C PHE A 165 -1.57 26.22 5.48
N GLN A 166 -2.84 26.55 5.24
CA GLN A 166 -3.94 25.58 5.19
C GLN A 166 -4.65 25.65 3.83
N LEU A 167 -4.87 24.50 3.21
CA LEU A 167 -5.64 24.36 1.99
C LEU A 167 -7.14 24.36 2.32
N ALA A 168 -7.91 25.17 1.59
CA ALA A 168 -9.34 25.33 1.86
C ALA A 168 -10.24 24.40 1.03
N ASP A 169 -9.78 23.89 -0.13
CA ASP A 169 -10.60 23.03 -1.00
C ASP A 169 -10.52 21.56 -0.57
N PRO A 170 -11.57 20.99 0.04
CA PRO A 170 -11.58 19.58 0.45
C PRO A 170 -11.57 18.63 -0.75
N ARG A 171 -11.89 19.10 -1.96
CA ARG A 171 -11.90 18.27 -3.18
C ARG A 171 -10.52 18.11 -3.79
N LEU A 172 -9.50 18.82 -3.28
CA LEU A 172 -8.15 18.70 -3.82
C LEU A 172 -7.55 17.32 -3.54
N LEU A 173 -7.83 16.69 -2.38
CA LEU A 173 -7.13 15.49 -1.90
C LEU A 173 -5.63 15.50 -2.27
N PRO A 174 -4.82 16.31 -1.56
CA PRO A 174 -3.40 16.45 -1.87
C PRO A 174 -2.63 15.16 -1.55
N GLU A 175 -1.68 14.80 -2.41
CA GLU A 175 -0.83 13.60 -2.22
C GLU A 175 0.63 13.96 -1.90
N ASP A 176 1.23 14.86 -2.69
CA ASP A 176 2.63 15.25 -2.55
C ASP A 176 2.81 16.77 -2.65
N ILE A 177 3.90 17.28 -2.05
CA ILE A 177 4.26 18.69 -2.00
C ILE A 177 5.76 18.89 -2.11
N ASP A 178 6.19 19.87 -2.89
CA ASP A 178 7.61 20.29 -2.96
C ASP A 178 7.69 21.82 -3.07
N TYR A 179 8.85 22.36 -2.69
CA TYR A 179 9.07 23.81 -2.62
C TYR A 179 10.12 24.27 -3.63
N ASP A 180 9.74 25.24 -4.45
CA ASP A 180 10.61 25.96 -5.38
C ASP A 180 11.20 27.16 -4.65
N GLU A 181 12.40 27.01 -4.08
CA GLU A 181 13.06 28.07 -3.32
C GLU A 181 13.28 29.36 -4.14
N PRO A 182 13.81 29.33 -5.38
CA PRO A 182 13.91 30.53 -6.22
C PRO A 182 12.57 31.21 -6.50
N GLY A 183 11.53 30.42 -6.83
CA GLY A 183 10.19 30.92 -7.13
C GLY A 183 9.32 31.23 -5.90
N LYS A 184 9.80 30.88 -4.71
CA LYS A 184 9.12 31.01 -3.41
C LYS A 184 7.68 30.49 -3.42
N ARG A 185 7.48 29.30 -3.99
CA ARG A 185 6.16 28.70 -4.15
C ARG A 185 6.18 27.21 -3.90
N PHE A 186 5.08 26.72 -3.37
CA PHE A 186 4.80 25.30 -3.21
C PHE A 186 4.09 24.77 -4.44
N PHE A 187 4.40 23.54 -4.80
CA PHE A 187 3.66 22.75 -5.79
C PHE A 187 3.04 21.55 -5.09
N ILE A 188 1.79 21.25 -5.40
CA ILE A 188 1.00 20.25 -4.71
C ILE A 188 0.26 19.40 -5.74
N THR A 189 0.43 18.08 -5.72
CA THR A 189 -0.36 17.17 -6.55
C THR A 189 -1.75 16.95 -5.96
N SER A 190 -2.71 16.63 -6.82
CA SER A 190 -4.11 16.37 -6.47
C SER A 190 -4.57 15.05 -7.08
N ILE A 191 -5.00 14.11 -6.23
CA ILE A 191 -5.53 12.82 -6.67
C ILE A 191 -6.89 13.00 -7.32
N LEU A 192 -7.85 13.63 -6.63
CA LEU A 192 -9.22 13.77 -7.11
C LEU A 192 -9.36 14.84 -8.19
N GLY A 193 -8.47 15.82 -8.19
CA GLY A 193 -8.51 16.94 -9.12
C GLY A 193 -7.59 16.78 -10.33
N ASP A 194 -6.97 15.61 -10.53
CA ASP A 194 -6.12 15.21 -11.67
C ASP A 194 -5.08 16.26 -12.11
N LYS A 195 -4.54 17.02 -11.16
CA LYS A 195 -3.73 18.20 -11.46
C LYS A 195 -2.63 18.48 -10.44
N ILE A 196 -1.78 19.45 -10.80
CA ILE A 196 -0.82 20.10 -9.93
C ILE A 196 -1.29 21.53 -9.72
N VAL A 197 -1.34 21.97 -8.47
CA VAL A 197 -1.59 23.37 -8.11
C VAL A 197 -0.34 23.99 -7.50
N SER A 198 -0.25 25.31 -7.56
CA SER A 198 0.81 26.08 -6.93
C SER A 198 0.25 27.16 -6.01
N THR A 199 1.02 27.52 -4.97
CA THR A 199 0.69 28.60 -4.05
C THR A 199 1.95 29.23 -3.45
N THR A 200 1.89 30.51 -3.14
CA THR A 200 2.93 31.23 -2.37
C THR A 200 2.76 31.06 -0.86
N GLY A 201 1.77 30.27 -0.42
CA GLY A 201 1.41 30.07 0.99
C GLY A 201 0.27 30.95 1.48
N ASP A 202 -0.29 31.80 0.62
CA ASP A 202 -1.42 32.71 0.92
C ASP A 202 -2.81 32.06 0.78
N ARG A 203 -2.85 30.71 0.69
CA ARG A 203 -4.04 29.87 0.45
C ARG A 203 -4.65 30.00 -0.94
N HIS A 204 -4.18 30.91 -1.79
CA HIS A 204 -4.63 31.01 -3.16
C HIS A 204 -3.94 29.92 -3.99
N LEU A 205 -4.74 29.01 -4.56
CA LEU A 205 -4.26 27.92 -5.39
C LEU A 205 -4.45 28.29 -6.86
N VAL A 206 -3.35 28.25 -7.61
CA VAL A 206 -3.36 28.41 -9.07
C VAL A 206 -3.09 27.05 -9.70
N GLU A 207 -3.90 26.65 -10.67
CA GLU A 207 -3.61 25.46 -11.47
C GLU A 207 -2.31 25.66 -12.24
N PHE A 208 -1.35 24.76 -12.01
CA PHE A 208 -0.05 24.80 -12.66
C PHE A 208 -0.01 23.90 -13.89
N ALA A 209 -0.48 22.66 -13.74
CA ALA A 209 -0.53 21.68 -14.81
C ALA A 209 -1.65 20.67 -14.55
N ARG A 210 -2.16 20.05 -15.59
CA ARG A 210 -3.14 18.95 -15.52
C ARG A 210 -2.53 17.65 -16.01
N SER A 211 -3.00 16.53 -15.48
CA SER A 211 -2.75 15.19 -16.01
C SER A 211 -3.22 15.15 -17.48
N PRO A 212 -2.34 14.75 -18.43
CA PRO A 212 -2.74 14.58 -19.83
C PRO A 212 -3.81 13.51 -20.04
N ASP A 213 -3.84 12.48 -19.18
CA ASP A 213 -4.76 11.34 -19.29
C ASP A 213 -5.90 11.37 -18.25
N HIS A 214 -6.02 12.48 -17.50
CA HIS A 214 -6.99 12.62 -16.40
C HIS A 214 -6.86 11.55 -15.31
N TRP A 215 -5.64 11.04 -15.11
CA TRP A 215 -5.33 10.10 -14.05
C TRP A 215 -4.92 10.87 -12.77
N PRO A 216 -5.14 10.27 -11.58
CA PRO A 216 -4.61 10.81 -10.34
C PRO A 216 -3.12 11.18 -10.43
N MET A 217 -2.81 12.41 -10.02
CA MET A 217 -1.44 12.89 -9.86
C MET A 217 -0.93 12.48 -8.47
N MET A 218 0.18 11.75 -8.43
CA MET A 218 0.69 11.12 -7.20
C MET A 218 1.87 11.90 -6.62
N ALA A 219 3.10 11.55 -6.99
CA ALA A 219 4.31 12.22 -6.54
C ALA A 219 4.71 13.38 -7.45
N LEU A 220 5.48 14.33 -6.91
CA LEU A 220 6.21 15.33 -7.66
C LEU A 220 7.62 15.59 -7.10
N LYS A 221 8.50 16.13 -7.94
CA LYS A 221 9.82 16.59 -7.52
C LYS A 221 10.31 17.74 -8.38
N ILE A 222 10.81 18.77 -7.72
CA ILE A 222 11.38 19.94 -8.39
C ILE A 222 12.88 19.70 -8.64
N ASP A 223 13.30 19.99 -9.86
CA ASP A 223 14.70 20.11 -10.25
C ASP A 223 14.97 21.56 -10.63
N SER A 224 15.28 22.38 -9.62
CA SER A 224 15.53 23.81 -9.81
C SER A 224 16.74 24.08 -10.70
N GLY A 225 17.75 23.20 -10.69
CA GLY A 225 18.97 23.38 -11.49
C GLY A 225 18.72 23.25 -12.99
N ARG A 226 17.71 22.47 -13.39
CA ARG A 226 17.30 22.31 -14.80
C ARG A 226 15.98 23.03 -15.14
N HIS A 227 15.40 23.74 -14.19
CA HIS A 227 14.07 24.36 -14.31
C HIS A 227 12.97 23.36 -14.72
N LEU A 228 12.98 22.17 -14.11
CA LEU A 228 12.01 21.11 -14.38
C LEU A 228 11.17 20.78 -13.15
N LEU A 229 9.91 20.40 -13.37
CA LEU A 229 9.09 19.70 -12.40
C LEU A 229 8.79 18.31 -12.94
N TRP A 230 9.16 17.28 -12.18
CA TRP A 230 8.79 15.90 -12.45
C TRP A 230 7.55 15.56 -11.65
N ALA A 231 6.62 14.81 -12.25
CA ALA A 231 5.46 14.30 -11.56
C ALA A 231 5.12 12.90 -12.06
N THR A 232 4.28 12.19 -11.32
CA THR A 232 3.76 10.89 -11.73
C THR A 232 2.26 10.90 -11.76
N GLU A 233 1.68 10.19 -12.72
CA GLU A 233 0.25 9.88 -12.74
C GLU A 233 0.03 8.37 -12.83
N VAL A 234 -1.05 7.89 -12.22
CA VAL A 234 -1.34 6.45 -12.14
C VAL A 234 -2.82 6.19 -12.34
N ALA A 235 -3.14 5.30 -13.29
CA ALA A 235 -4.48 4.80 -13.51
C ALA A 235 -4.85 3.75 -12.44
N MET A 236 -5.23 4.21 -11.25
CA MET A 236 -5.58 3.36 -10.12
C MET A 236 -7.05 2.90 -10.16
N GLN A 237 -7.30 1.68 -9.69
CA GLN A 237 -8.65 1.19 -9.46
C GLN A 237 -9.31 1.98 -8.31
N GLY A 238 -10.63 2.20 -8.41
CA GLY A 238 -11.41 2.89 -7.36
C GLY A 238 -11.61 4.38 -7.60
N PHE A 239 -10.97 4.97 -8.62
CA PHE A 239 -11.15 6.37 -9.01
C PHE A 239 -12.05 6.48 -10.24
N ALA A 240 -13.14 7.25 -10.11
CA ALA A 240 -14.14 7.41 -11.16
C ALA A 240 -13.58 8.03 -12.46
N ALA A 241 -12.52 8.83 -12.35
CA ALA A 241 -11.86 9.46 -13.51
C ALA A 241 -11.06 8.46 -14.37
N VAL A 242 -10.71 7.28 -13.84
CA VAL A 242 -9.85 6.32 -14.53
C VAL A 242 -10.68 5.35 -15.37
N ASN A 243 -10.46 5.35 -16.68
CA ASN A 243 -11.05 4.36 -17.57
C ASN A 243 -10.59 2.93 -17.18
N PRO A 244 -11.49 1.95 -17.07
CA PRO A 244 -11.13 0.56 -16.83
C PRO A 244 -10.01 0.01 -17.72
N SER A 245 -9.94 0.42 -19.00
CA SER A 245 -8.88 -0.03 -19.92
C SER A 245 -7.48 0.47 -19.58
N ASP A 246 -7.38 1.55 -18.81
CA ASP A 246 -6.11 2.15 -18.43
C ASP A 246 -5.57 1.63 -17.09
N ARG A 247 -6.38 0.86 -16.34
CA ARG A 247 -6.01 0.43 -15.00
C ARG A 247 -4.66 -0.29 -14.96
N GLY A 248 -3.82 0.12 -14.00
CA GLY A 248 -2.47 -0.42 -13.83
C GLY A 248 -1.41 0.26 -14.71
N ARG A 249 -1.80 1.20 -15.57
CA ARG A 249 -0.86 2.09 -16.29
C ARG A 249 -0.39 3.21 -15.37
N SER A 250 0.80 3.71 -15.67
CA SER A 250 1.40 4.86 -14.99
C SER A 250 2.34 5.59 -15.94
N ALA A 251 2.62 6.86 -15.65
CA ALA A 251 3.62 7.62 -16.39
C ALA A 251 4.38 8.58 -15.48
N ILE A 252 5.59 8.91 -15.92
CA ILE A 252 6.38 10.01 -15.39
C ILE A 252 6.26 11.17 -16.37
N LEU A 253 5.88 12.34 -15.86
CA LEU A 253 5.66 13.58 -16.58
C LEU A 253 6.76 14.57 -16.20
N CYS A 254 7.25 15.31 -17.17
CA CYS A 254 8.23 16.36 -16.99
C CYS A 254 7.67 17.66 -17.54
N TYR A 255 7.52 18.64 -16.66
CA TYR A 255 7.01 19.96 -16.98
C TYR A 255 8.13 21.00 -16.90
N ASP A 256 8.02 22.03 -17.71
CA ASP A 256 8.76 23.27 -17.53
C ASP A 256 8.31 23.93 -16.22
N LEU A 257 9.24 24.15 -15.29
CA LEU A 257 8.92 24.62 -13.93
C LEU A 257 8.26 26.00 -13.93
N GLN A 258 8.58 26.86 -14.91
CA GLN A 258 8.05 28.22 -14.95
C GLN A 258 6.63 28.24 -15.51
N THR A 259 6.41 27.52 -16.61
CA THR A 259 5.20 27.65 -17.45
C THR A 259 4.18 26.55 -17.24
N GLY A 260 4.56 25.42 -16.63
CA GLY A 260 3.70 24.24 -16.52
C GLY A 260 3.51 23.49 -17.84
N LYS A 261 4.27 23.84 -18.88
CA LYS A 261 4.21 23.15 -20.18
C LYS A 261 4.80 21.75 -20.05
N LEU A 262 4.07 20.73 -20.50
CA LEU A 262 4.60 19.38 -20.59
C LEU A 262 5.73 19.32 -21.64
N LEU A 263 6.92 18.92 -21.19
CA LEU A 263 8.12 18.78 -22.02
C LEU A 263 8.40 17.34 -22.40
N ARG A 264 8.11 16.39 -21.51
CA ARG A 264 8.38 14.97 -21.74
C ARG A 264 7.41 14.09 -20.95
N ARG A 265 7.11 12.94 -21.53
CA ARG A 265 6.40 11.84 -20.89
C ARG A 265 7.19 10.55 -21.04
N VAL A 266 7.24 9.75 -19.98
CA VAL A 266 7.83 8.41 -19.97
C VAL A 266 6.81 7.44 -19.42
N GLU A 267 6.37 6.49 -20.25
CA GLU A 267 5.44 5.45 -19.83
C GLU A 267 6.10 4.53 -18.79
N GLY A 268 5.36 4.24 -17.72
CA GLY A 268 5.66 3.11 -16.86
C GLY A 268 5.59 1.83 -17.67
N ARG A 269 6.54 0.91 -17.47
CA ARG A 269 6.54 -0.36 -18.19
C ARG A 269 5.30 -1.16 -17.81
N VAL A 270 4.32 -1.22 -18.69
CA VAL A 270 3.28 -2.22 -18.63
C VAL A 270 3.92 -3.53 -19.07
N ARG A 271 4.21 -4.44 -18.13
CA ARG A 271 4.35 -5.84 -18.54
C ARG A 271 2.98 -6.27 -19.07
N ALA A 272 2.90 -6.53 -20.36
CA ALA A 272 1.73 -7.10 -21.01
C ALA A 272 1.41 -8.45 -20.35
N VAL A 273 0.55 -8.45 -19.33
CA VAL A 273 -0.01 -9.67 -18.71
C VAL A 273 -1.54 -9.57 -18.57
N TRP A 274 -2.18 -8.56 -19.17
CA TRP A 274 -3.62 -8.32 -18.99
C TRP A 274 -4.42 -8.29 -20.29
N ALA A 275 -3.94 -8.96 -21.34
CA ALA A 275 -4.70 -9.14 -22.57
C ALA A 275 -5.10 -10.61 -22.72
N THR A 276 -6.27 -10.95 -22.15
CA THR A 276 -7.31 -11.86 -22.64
C THR A 276 -8.04 -12.38 -21.42
N TRP A 277 -9.34 -12.08 -21.27
CA TRP A 277 -10.43 -13.06 -21.10
C TRP A 277 -11.76 -12.28 -21.23
N ARG A 278 -12.56 -12.65 -22.24
CA ARG A 278 -14.00 -12.34 -22.33
C ARG A 278 -14.76 -13.41 -21.54
#